data_AF-A0A2G5DXF5-F1
#
_entry.id   AF-A0A2G5DXF5-F1
#
_cell.length_a   1.000
_cell.length_b   1.000
_cell.length_c   1.000
_cell.angle_alpha   90.00
_cell.angle_beta   90.00
_cell.angle_gamma   90.00
#
_symmetry.space_group_name_H-M   'P 1'
#
loop_
_entity.id
_entity.type
_entity.pdbx_description
1 polymer ?
#
loop_
_entity_poly.entity_id
_entity_poly.type
_entity_poly.pdbx_seq_one_letter_code
_entity_poly.pdbx_strand_id
1 'polypeptide(L)'
;MDVKVSKFFDSIGSFFTGGDQLPWCDRDIILGCEREVAEAANGATDELQQESIMRLSWSLVHSKQPDDVQRGIAMLEESLVNPGSPLQKREKLYLLAVGKYRSGDYPRSRQHLERCLEIAPDWRQALTLKKTVEDKIAKGKSLLLLFFCQKKKKRR
;
A
#
# COMPACT_ATOMS: atom_id res chain seq x y z
N MET A 1 -2.91 -22.67 2.34
CA MET A 1 -1.76 -22.38 3.20
C MET A 1 -1.64 -20.87 3.29
N ASP A 2 -2.40 -20.28 4.23
CA ASP A 2 -2.68 -18.83 4.27
C ASP A 2 -2.29 -18.23 5.63
N VAL A 3 -1.83 -19.08 6.55
CA VAL A 3 -1.61 -18.76 7.95
C VAL A 3 -0.30 -18.01 8.15
N LYS A 4 0.74 -18.26 7.34
CA LYS A 4 2.06 -17.60 7.50
C LYS A 4 2.01 -16.14 7.07
N VAL A 5 1.38 -15.86 5.93
CA VAL A 5 1.18 -14.49 5.42
C VAL A 5 0.25 -13.73 6.35
N SER A 6 -0.89 -14.31 6.74
CA SER A 6 -1.78 -13.71 7.74
C SER A 6 -1.07 -13.45 9.06
N LYS A 7 -0.25 -14.39 9.58
CA LYS A 7 0.55 -14.20 10.80
C LYS A 7 1.62 -13.12 10.65
N PHE A 8 2.19 -12.95 9.47
CA PHE A 8 3.14 -11.88 9.18
C PHE A 8 2.44 -10.52 9.17
N PHE A 9 1.27 -10.43 8.52
CA PHE A 9 0.42 -9.24 8.57
C PHE A 9 -0.18 -8.98 9.96
N ASP A 10 -0.44 -10.01 10.78
CA ASP A 10 -0.87 -9.86 12.17
C ASP A 10 0.32 -9.44 13.06
N SER A 11 1.53 -9.95 12.81
CA SER A 11 2.75 -9.53 13.53
C SER A 11 3.12 -8.09 13.20
N ILE A 12 3.00 -7.71 11.93
CA ILE A 12 3.17 -6.32 11.49
C ILE A 12 1.94 -5.48 11.89
N GLY A 13 0.76 -6.07 11.93
CA GLY A 13 -0.49 -5.46 12.39
C GLY A 13 -0.44 -5.12 13.87
N SER A 14 0.25 -5.93 14.67
CA SER A 14 0.59 -5.61 16.05
C SER A 14 1.51 -4.39 16.16
N PHE A 15 2.25 -4.05 15.11
CA PHE A 15 3.04 -2.82 14.99
C PHE A 15 2.19 -1.59 14.66
N PHE A 16 0.99 -1.77 14.09
CA PHE A 16 -0.02 -0.73 13.88
C PHE A 16 -0.85 -0.41 15.15
N THR A 17 -0.55 -1.06 16.28
CA THR A 17 -1.24 -0.84 17.56
C THR A 17 -0.73 0.42 18.27
N GLY A 18 -0.96 1.60 17.68
CA GLY A 18 -0.70 2.86 18.40
C GLY A 18 -0.35 4.04 17.51
N GLY A 19 -1.38 4.72 16.99
CA GLY A 19 -1.28 6.04 16.38
C GLY A 19 -1.49 6.02 14.87
N ASP A 20 -2.27 6.98 14.38
CA ASP A 20 -2.69 7.20 12.99
C ASP A 20 -1.53 7.47 11.98
N GLN A 21 -0.32 6.99 12.23
CA GLN A 21 0.84 7.14 11.34
C GLN A 21 1.35 5.78 10.87
N LEU A 22 1.27 5.54 9.56
CA LEU A 22 1.94 4.41 8.91
C LEU A 22 3.45 4.46 9.25
N PRO A 23 4.03 3.40 9.83
CA PRO A 23 5.44 3.39 10.19
C PRO A 23 6.33 3.56 8.96
N TRP A 24 7.46 4.23 9.11
CA TRP A 24 8.48 4.31 8.06
C TRP A 24 9.43 3.13 8.21
N CYS A 25 9.79 2.48 7.09
CA CYS A 25 10.86 1.50 7.08
C CYS A 25 12.20 2.18 6.84
N ASP A 26 13.22 1.73 7.58
CA ASP A 26 14.60 2.14 7.36
C ASP A 26 15.25 1.30 6.25
N ARG A 27 16.28 1.89 5.63
CA ARG A 27 16.96 1.34 4.45
C ARG A 27 17.59 -0.03 4.69
N ASP A 28 18.03 -0.31 5.92
CA ASP A 28 18.68 -1.58 6.28
C ASP A 28 17.71 -2.77 6.19
N ILE A 29 16.42 -2.55 6.47
CA ILE A 29 15.37 -3.57 6.34
C ILE A 29 15.12 -3.88 4.86
N ILE A 30 15.08 -2.85 4.02
CA ILE A 30 14.86 -2.98 2.58
C ILE A 30 15.99 -3.80 1.95
N LEU A 31 17.25 -3.50 2.31
CA LEU A 31 18.42 -4.24 1.84
C LEU A 31 18.39 -5.72 2.25
N GLY A 32 17.92 -6.02 3.47
CA GLY A 32 17.71 -7.39 3.92
C GLY A 32 16.69 -8.12 3.06
N CYS A 33 15.53 -7.49 2.80
CA CYS A 33 14.49 -8.06 1.95
C CYS A 33 14.91 -8.20 0.49
N GLU A 34 15.69 -7.27 -0.07
CA GLU A 34 16.23 -7.39 -1.44
C GLU A 34 17.16 -8.60 -1.57
N ARG A 35 17.99 -8.87 -0.55
CA ARG A 35 18.86 -10.06 -0.54
C ARG A 35 18.04 -11.35 -0.46
N GLU A 36 17.01 -11.39 0.40
CA GLU A 36 16.12 -12.56 0.53
C GLU A 36 15.39 -12.87 -0.78
N VAL A 37 14.91 -11.85 -1.50
CA VAL A 37 14.26 -12.03 -2.80
C VAL A 37 15.24 -12.53 -3.86
N ALA A 38 16.47 -12.01 -3.87
CA ALA A 38 17.52 -12.47 -4.78
C ALA A 38 17.95 -13.93 -4.49
N GLU A 39 18.01 -14.32 -3.23
CA GLU A 39 18.29 -15.70 -2.82
C GLU A 39 17.14 -16.64 -3.20
N ALA A 40 15.89 -16.22 -2.97
CA ALA A 40 14.70 -16.99 -3.32
C ALA A 40 14.57 -17.21 -4.85
N ALA A 41 14.97 -16.21 -5.66
CA ALA A 41 14.95 -16.31 -7.12
C ALA A 41 15.91 -17.37 -7.68
N ASN A 42 16.96 -17.73 -6.93
CA ASN A 42 18.01 -18.65 -7.39
C ASN A 42 17.83 -20.11 -6.94
N GLY A 43 16.79 -20.44 -6.17
CA GLY A 43 16.60 -21.83 -5.72
C GLY A 43 15.41 -22.14 -4.83
N ALA A 44 14.44 -21.24 -4.66
CA ALA A 44 13.30 -21.46 -3.78
C ALA A 44 12.01 -21.87 -4.52
N THR A 45 11.08 -22.49 -3.79
CA THR A 45 9.72 -22.79 -4.23
C THR A 45 8.95 -21.49 -4.49
N ASP A 46 8.04 -21.49 -5.49
CA ASP A 46 7.20 -20.33 -5.86
C ASP A 46 6.53 -19.63 -4.66
N GLU A 47 6.15 -20.39 -3.62
CA GLU A 47 5.55 -19.87 -2.40
C GLU A 47 6.50 -18.97 -1.58
N LEU A 48 7.75 -19.41 -1.39
CA LEU A 48 8.77 -18.64 -0.67
C LEU A 48 9.14 -17.37 -1.44
N GLN A 49 9.14 -17.46 -2.78
CA GLN A 49 9.36 -16.31 -3.64
C GLN A 49 8.21 -15.29 -3.50
N GLN A 50 6.95 -15.72 -3.49
CA GLN A 50 5.81 -14.84 -3.26
C GLN A 50 5.81 -14.22 -1.86
N GLU A 51 6.14 -14.98 -0.82
CA GLU A 51 6.27 -14.42 0.54
C GLU A 51 7.38 -13.36 0.61
N SER A 52 8.54 -13.62 0.02
CA SER A 52 9.68 -12.70 0.01
C SER A 52 9.35 -11.42 -0.76
N ILE A 53 8.69 -11.54 -1.93
CA ILE A 53 8.19 -10.40 -2.72
C ILE A 53 7.20 -9.57 -1.92
N MET A 54 6.29 -10.21 -1.16
CA MET A 54 5.34 -9.51 -0.30
C MET A 54 6.03 -8.72 0.83
N ARG A 55 7.05 -9.31 1.48
CA ARG A 55 7.84 -8.60 2.51
C ARG A 55 8.58 -7.40 1.93
N LEU A 56 9.26 -7.60 0.80
CA LEU A 56 9.98 -6.53 0.13
C LEU A 56 9.02 -5.41 -0.31
N SER A 57 7.90 -5.77 -0.94
CA SER A 57 6.86 -4.82 -1.35
C SER A 57 6.35 -3.98 -0.17
N TRP A 58 6.12 -4.62 0.98
CA TRP A 58 5.72 -3.92 2.21
C TRP A 58 6.78 -2.92 2.67
N SER A 59 8.05 -3.33 2.72
CA SER A 59 9.15 -2.45 3.14
C SER A 59 9.33 -1.26 2.18
N LEU A 60 9.17 -1.49 0.87
CA LEU A 60 9.31 -0.49 -0.18
C LEU A 60 8.19 0.55 -0.13
N VAL A 61 6.92 0.14 -0.02
CA VAL A 61 5.82 1.11 0.12
C VAL A 61 5.91 1.87 1.44
N HIS A 62 6.60 1.33 2.44
CA HIS A 62 6.86 2.01 3.71
C HIS A 62 8.15 2.85 3.74
N SER A 63 8.95 2.86 2.67
CA SER A 63 10.19 3.67 2.56
C SER A 63 9.92 5.18 2.54
N LYS A 64 10.92 5.96 2.93
CA LYS A 64 10.95 7.43 2.84
C LYS A 64 11.21 7.93 1.42
N GLN A 65 11.82 7.10 0.56
CA GLN A 65 12.15 7.48 -0.80
C GLN A 65 10.97 7.22 -1.75
N PRO A 66 10.58 8.21 -2.58
CA PRO A 66 9.48 8.04 -3.52
C PRO A 66 9.80 6.98 -4.59
N ASP A 67 11.06 6.84 -4.99
CA ASP A 67 11.52 5.83 -5.95
C ASP A 67 11.28 4.41 -5.43
N ASP A 68 11.60 4.15 -4.16
CA ASP A 68 11.33 2.87 -3.50
C ASP A 68 9.83 2.58 -3.47
N VAL A 69 9.02 3.59 -3.16
CA VAL A 69 7.55 3.46 -3.14
C VAL A 69 7.02 3.10 -4.52
N GLN A 70 7.50 3.75 -5.60
CA GLN A 70 7.14 3.39 -6.98
C GLN A 70 7.53 1.95 -7.33
N ARG A 71 8.73 1.53 -6.91
CA ARG A 71 9.22 0.18 -7.14
C ARG A 71 8.36 -0.86 -6.42
N GLY A 72 7.99 -0.60 -5.16
CA GLY A 72 7.07 -1.45 -4.40
C GLY A 72 5.67 -1.53 -5.01
N ILE A 73 5.17 -0.43 -5.57
CA ILE A 73 3.90 -0.40 -6.31
C ILE A 73 3.95 -1.30 -7.55
N ALA A 74 5.02 -1.19 -8.35
CA ALA A 74 5.19 -2.02 -9.56
C ALA A 74 5.24 -3.51 -9.19
N MET A 75 5.99 -3.86 -8.14
CA MET A 75 6.07 -5.24 -7.64
C MET A 75 4.70 -5.78 -7.17
N LEU A 76 3.89 -4.94 -6.50
CA LEU A 76 2.54 -5.33 -6.07
C LEU A 76 1.58 -5.50 -7.26
N GLU A 77 1.69 -4.66 -8.29
CA GLU A 77 0.88 -4.77 -9.51
C GLU A 77 1.20 -6.07 -10.27
N GLU A 78 2.46 -6.46 -10.36
CA GLU A 78 2.87 -7.75 -10.92
C GLU A 78 2.37 -8.94 -10.07
N SER A 79 2.50 -8.83 -8.74
CA SER A 79 2.05 -9.88 -7.80
C SER A 79 0.52 -10.05 -7.77
N LEU A 80 -0.24 -9.05 -8.24
CA LEU A 80 -1.70 -9.13 -8.38
C LEU A 80 -2.16 -9.96 -9.57
N VAL A 81 -1.30 -10.24 -10.55
CA VAL A 81 -1.62 -11.12 -11.70
C VAL A 81 -1.83 -12.56 -11.22
N ASN A 82 -1.04 -13.00 -10.25
CA ASN A 82 -1.18 -14.30 -9.58
C ASN A 82 -1.44 -14.08 -8.08
N PRO A 83 -2.67 -13.68 -7.71
CA PRO A 83 -2.97 -13.28 -6.34
C PRO A 83 -3.01 -14.44 -5.35
N GLY A 84 -3.05 -15.69 -5.84
CA GLY A 84 -3.21 -16.87 -5.00
C GLY A 84 -4.63 -16.93 -4.42
N SER A 85 -4.74 -16.86 -3.09
CA SER A 85 -6.03 -16.91 -2.39
C SER A 85 -6.74 -15.55 -2.33
N PRO A 86 -8.08 -15.51 -2.12
CA PRO A 86 -8.82 -14.26 -1.94
C PRO A 86 -8.29 -13.40 -0.78
N LEU A 87 -7.77 -14.03 0.29
CA LEU A 87 -7.17 -13.33 1.43
C LEU A 87 -5.85 -12.65 1.06
N GLN A 88 -4.98 -13.34 0.33
CA GLN A 88 -3.74 -12.77 -0.19
C GLN A 88 -4.02 -11.65 -1.20
N LYS A 89 -5.05 -11.81 -2.05
CA LYS A 89 -5.51 -10.76 -2.96
C LYS A 89 -5.91 -9.50 -2.20
N ARG A 90 -6.70 -9.66 -1.13
CA ARG A 90 -7.16 -8.57 -0.27
C ARG A 90 -5.99 -7.80 0.35
N GLU A 91 -4.97 -8.50 0.84
CA GLU A 91 -3.76 -7.91 1.43
C GLU A 91 -2.90 -7.17 0.41
N LYS A 92 -2.68 -7.78 -0.76
CA LYS A 92 -1.95 -7.16 -1.89
C LYS A 92 -2.62 -5.86 -2.33
N LEU A 93 -3.95 -5.86 -2.47
CA LEU A 93 -4.73 -4.68 -2.81
C LEU A 93 -4.63 -3.58 -1.74
N TYR A 94 -4.59 -3.95 -0.45
CA TYR A 94 -4.45 -2.99 0.64
C TYR A 94 -3.07 -2.31 0.60
N LEU A 95 -2.00 -3.08 0.41
CA LEU A 95 -0.65 -2.52 0.26
C LEU A 95 -0.51 -1.64 -0.97
N LEU A 96 -1.13 -2.04 -2.08
CA LEU A 96 -1.14 -1.22 -3.29
C LEU A 96 -1.86 0.12 -3.04
N ALA A 97 -2.97 0.11 -2.31
CA ALA A 97 -3.66 1.33 -1.92
C ALA A 97 -2.80 2.25 -1.02
N VAL A 98 -2.04 1.69 -0.08
CA VAL A 98 -1.09 2.42 0.78
C VAL A 98 0.03 3.05 -0.06
N GLY A 99 0.62 2.29 -0.99
CA GLY A 99 1.64 2.78 -1.92
C GLY A 99 1.13 3.96 -2.75
N LYS A 100 -0.04 3.81 -3.39
CA LYS A 100 -0.66 4.89 -4.18
C LYS A 100 -1.02 6.11 -3.33
N TYR A 101 -1.47 5.92 -2.09
CA TYR A 101 -1.70 7.02 -1.14
C TYR A 101 -0.42 7.81 -0.85
N ARG A 102 0.71 7.13 -0.64
CA ARG A 102 2.01 7.76 -0.40
C ARG A 102 2.56 8.45 -1.65
N SER A 103 2.32 7.87 -2.84
CA SER A 103 2.61 8.51 -4.12
C SER A 103 1.72 9.72 -4.44
N GLY A 104 0.66 9.96 -3.67
CA GLY A 104 -0.29 11.06 -3.91
C GLY A 104 -1.39 10.75 -4.92
N ASP A 105 -1.46 9.53 -5.45
CA ASP A 105 -2.54 9.08 -6.34
C ASP A 105 -3.73 8.57 -5.51
N TYR A 106 -4.43 9.52 -4.89
CA TYR A 106 -5.59 9.26 -4.05
C TYR A 106 -6.76 8.60 -4.82
N PRO A 107 -7.11 8.99 -6.06
CA PRO A 107 -8.19 8.34 -6.81
C PRO A 107 -7.93 6.86 -7.06
N ARG A 108 -6.71 6.48 -7.49
CA ARG A 108 -6.37 5.05 -7.65
C ARG A 108 -6.35 4.35 -6.31
N SER A 109 -5.78 4.96 -5.26
CA SER A 109 -5.80 4.39 -3.91
C SER A 109 -7.22 4.01 -3.46
N ARG A 110 -8.21 4.91 -3.65
CA ARG A 110 -9.62 4.66 -3.30
C ARG A 110 -10.20 3.45 -4.05
N GLN A 111 -9.95 3.33 -5.35
CA GLN A 111 -10.47 2.22 -6.16
C GLN A 111 -9.95 0.85 -5.67
N HIS A 112 -8.68 0.78 -5.25
CA HIS A 112 -8.11 -0.45 -4.72
C HIS A 112 -8.71 -0.80 -3.35
N LEU A 113 -8.99 0.22 -2.51
CA LEU A 113 -9.66 0.01 -1.22
C LEU A 113 -11.11 -0.46 -1.37
N GLU A 114 -11.83 0.00 -2.39
CA GLU A 114 -13.17 -0.50 -2.68
C GLU A 114 -13.14 -1.99 -3.03
N ARG A 115 -12.20 -2.40 -3.89
CA ARG A 115 -11.97 -3.82 -4.20
C ARG A 115 -11.53 -4.65 -2.99
N CYS A 116 -10.77 -4.08 -2.05
CA CYS A 116 -10.46 -4.74 -0.78
C CYS A 116 -11.74 -5.01 0.04
N LEU A 117 -12.61 -4.00 0.14
CA LEU A 117 -13.83 -4.04 0.94
C LEU A 117 -14.91 -4.94 0.33
N GLU A 118 -14.90 -5.15 -1.00
CA GLU A 118 -15.72 -6.17 -1.66
C GLU A 118 -15.40 -7.58 -1.15
N ILE A 119 -14.14 -7.85 -0.79
CA ILE A 119 -13.71 -9.15 -0.26
C ILE A 119 -13.95 -9.24 1.26
N ALA A 120 -13.66 -8.17 1.99
CA ALA A 120 -13.81 -8.11 3.44
C ALA A 120 -14.42 -6.76 3.87
N PRO A 121 -15.76 -6.68 3.99
CA PRO A 121 -16.44 -5.42 4.29
C PRO A 121 -16.15 -4.89 5.71
N ASP A 122 -15.84 -5.78 6.65
CA ASP A 122 -15.61 -5.42 8.06
C ASP A 122 -14.15 -5.05 8.38
N TRP A 123 -13.32 -4.86 7.36
CA TRP A 123 -11.91 -4.55 7.58
C TRP A 123 -11.70 -3.08 7.97
N ARG A 124 -11.64 -2.84 9.29
CA ARG A 124 -11.48 -1.51 9.89
C ARG A 124 -10.31 -0.71 9.33
N GLN A 125 -9.15 -1.34 9.11
CA GLN A 125 -7.97 -0.64 8.58
C GLN A 125 -8.21 -0.09 7.16
N ALA A 126 -8.85 -0.87 6.30
CA ALA A 126 -9.21 -0.44 4.95
C ALA A 126 -10.26 0.68 4.96
N LEU A 127 -11.25 0.60 5.85
CA LEU A 127 -12.27 1.64 6.04
C LEU A 127 -11.66 2.97 6.50
N THR A 128 -10.79 2.94 7.51
CA THR A 128 -10.10 4.14 8.02
C THR A 128 -9.23 4.78 6.94
N LEU A 129 -8.47 3.98 6.19
CA LEU A 129 -7.64 4.47 5.11
C LEU A 129 -8.49 5.07 3.98
N LYS A 130 -9.61 4.42 3.61
CA LYS A 130 -10.54 4.94 2.59
C LYS A 130 -11.08 6.31 2.98
N LYS A 131 -11.54 6.47 4.21
CA LYS A 131 -12.04 7.77 4.72
C LYS A 131 -10.96 8.85 4.64
N THR A 132 -9.74 8.52 5.06
CA THR A 132 -8.58 9.45 5.00
C THR A 132 -8.23 9.86 3.57
N VAL A 133 -8.29 8.92 2.62
CA VAL A 133 -8.09 9.18 1.18
C VAL A 133 -9.18 10.10 0.64
N GLU A 134 -10.44 9.84 0.96
CA GLU A 134 -11.59 10.65 0.54
C GLU A 134 -11.53 12.08 1.09
N ASP A 135 -11.17 12.24 2.37
CA ASP A 135 -10.97 13.54 3.00
C ASP A 135 -9.86 14.34 2.30
N LYS A 136 -8.76 13.68 1.91
CA LYS A 136 -7.70 14.34 1.13
C LYS A 136 -8.16 14.74 -0.27
N ILE A 137 -8.93 13.91 -0.95
CA ILE A 137 -9.51 14.24 -2.26
C ILE A 137 -10.46 15.44 -2.14
N ALA A 138 -11.32 15.46 -1.12
CA ALA A 138 -12.26 16.54 -0.87
C ALA A 138 -11.55 17.87 -0.56
N LYS A 139 -10.53 17.84 0.30
CA LYS A 139 -9.69 19.01 0.61
C LYS A 139 -8.97 19.55 -0.63
N GLY A 140 -8.41 18.67 -1.48
CA GLY A 140 -7.76 19.06 -2.73
C GLY A 140 -8.70 19.78 -3.70
N LYS A 141 -9.94 19.28 -3.83
CA LYS A 141 -10.99 19.92 -4.66
C LYS A 141 -11.38 21.30 -4.12
N SER A 142 -11.53 21.44 -2.82
CA SER A 142 -11.89 22.72 -2.18
C SER A 142 -10.80 23.80 -2.38
N LEU A 143 -9.51 23.43 -2.23
CA LEU A 143 -8.40 24.35 -2.48
C LEU A 143 -8.33 24.81 -3.95
N LEU A 144 -8.58 23.90 -4.90
CA LEU A 144 -8.58 24.24 -6.32
C LEU A 144 -9.69 25.24 -6.66
N LEU A 145 -10.89 25.06 -6.11
CA LEU A 145 -12.00 26.01 -6.28
C LEU A 145 -11.69 27.38 -5.69
N LEU A 146 -11.06 27.44 -4.51
CA LEU A 146 -10.61 28.69 -3.91
C LEU A 146 -9.56 29.39 -4.78
N PHE A 147 -8.57 28.65 -5.30
CA PHE A 147 -7.58 29.21 -6.22
C PHE A 147 -8.18 29.71 -7.53
N PHE A 148 -9.13 28.98 -8.13
CA PHE A 148 -9.85 29.42 -9.33
C PHE A 148 -10.72 30.65 -9.06
N CYS A 149 -11.40 30.71 -7.91
CA CYS A 149 -12.20 31.85 -7.49
C CYS A 149 -11.33 33.11 -7.25
N GLN A 150 -10.20 32.96 -6.56
CA GLN A 150 -9.23 34.04 -6.33
C GLN A 150 -8.60 34.53 -7.66
N LYS A 151 -8.24 33.64 -8.57
CA LYS A 151 -7.73 34.04 -9.90
C LYS A 151 -8.78 34.72 -10.77
N LYS A 152 -10.05 34.35 -10.70
CA LYS A 152 -11.13 35.08 -11.40
C LYS A 152 -11.37 36.47 -10.81
N LYS A 153 -11.21 36.64 -9.49
CA LYS A 153 -11.41 37.93 -8.81
C LYS A 153 -10.27 38.93 -9.05
N LYS A 154 -9.07 38.47 -9.42
CA LYS A 154 -7.89 39.31 -9.70
C LYS A 154 -7.67 39.63 -11.20
N ARG A 155 -8.55 39.14 -12.08
CA ARG A 155 -8.58 39.41 -13.53
C ARG A 155 -9.76 40.31 -13.96
N ARG A 156 -10.49 40.87 -13.00
CA ARG A 156 -11.44 41.99 -13.17
C ARG A 156 -10.88 43.18 -12.42
#